data_AF-A0A1G7FTT8-F1
#
_entry.id   AF-A0A1G7FTT8-F1
#
_cell.length_a   1.000
_cell.length_b   1.000
_cell.length_c   1.000
_cell.angle_alpha   90.00
_cell.angle_beta   90.00
_cell.angle_gamma   90.00
#
_symmetry.space_group_name_H-M   'P 1'
#
loop_
_entity.id
_entity.type
_entity.pdbx_description
1 polymer ?
#
loop_
_entity_poly.entity_id
_entity_poly.type
_entity_poly.pdbx_seq_one_letter_code
_entity_poly.pdbx_strand_id
1 'polypeptide(L)'
;MLRSAGLVALWAAVAVAAVLAGLWAVGGVGSGITSAGPRPLSAAEVDARLSAAPAPAPVSAAGPAPTAAVVLPAAPGGSVVVACPGPQIVSISPAQGWEAKNEQEDSGPRVSFESTTDDDLEVRVDLHCDGARPVAQVRVETD
;
A
#
# COMPACT_ATOMS: atom_id res chain seq x y z
N MET A 1 -17.10 51.93 22.35
CA MET A 1 -18.02 51.16 21.48
C MET A 1 -17.62 51.24 20.00
N LEU A 2 -17.47 52.42 19.38
CA LEU A 2 -17.05 52.55 17.97
C LEU A 2 -15.71 51.88 17.62
N ARG A 3 -14.70 51.99 18.51
CA ARG A 3 -13.38 51.37 18.29
C ARG A 3 -13.41 49.83 18.28
N SER A 4 -14.20 49.24 19.16
CA SER A 4 -14.39 47.79 19.25
C SER A 4 -15.14 47.25 18.04
N ALA A 5 -16.15 47.97 17.55
CA ALA A 5 -16.88 47.62 16.33
C ALA A 5 -15.97 47.65 15.09
N GLY A 6 -15.06 48.63 15.00
CA GLY A 6 -14.07 48.69 13.92
C GLY A 6 -13.09 47.53 13.92
N LEU A 7 -12.62 47.10 15.10
CA LEU A 7 -11.71 45.95 15.23
C LEU A 7 -12.38 44.63 14.85
N VAL A 8 -13.65 44.43 15.23
CA VAL A 8 -14.42 43.24 14.86
C VAL A 8 -14.69 43.20 13.37
N ALA A 9 -15.05 44.33 12.75
CA ALA A 9 -15.28 44.42 11.31
C ALA A 9 -14.00 44.15 10.51
N LEU A 10 -12.86 44.70 10.96
CA LEU A 10 -11.57 44.46 10.34
C LEU A 10 -11.17 42.99 10.43
N TRP A 11 -11.33 42.37 11.60
CA TRP A 11 -11.03 40.96 11.79
C TRP A 11 -11.90 40.06 10.89
N ALA A 12 -13.21 40.34 10.82
CA ALA A 12 -14.13 39.60 9.94
C ALA A 12 -13.73 39.72 8.47
N ALA A 13 -13.31 40.90 8.01
CA ALA A 13 -12.84 41.10 6.65
C ALA A 13 -11.59 40.26 6.34
N VAL A 14 -10.64 40.18 7.27
CA VAL A 14 -9.44 39.33 7.13
C VAL A 14 -9.81 37.85 7.06
N ALA A 15 -10.73 37.40 7.92
CA ALA A 15 -11.19 36.01 7.92
C ALA A 15 -11.86 35.62 6.59
N VAL A 16 -12.71 36.49 6.04
CA VAL A 16 -13.35 36.28 4.73
C VAL A 16 -12.32 36.20 3.61
N ALA A 17 -11.34 37.10 3.61
CA ALA A 17 -10.27 37.10 2.60
C ALA A 17 -9.44 35.79 2.66
N ALA A 18 -9.13 35.30 3.86
CA ALA A 18 -8.41 34.04 4.04
C ALA A 18 -9.21 32.83 3.51
N VAL A 19 -10.51 32.77 3.77
CA VAL A 19 -11.39 31.70 3.26
C VAL A 19 -11.47 31.73 1.73
N LEU A 20 -11.63 32.91 1.13
CA LEU A 20 -11.67 33.07 -0.32
C LEU A 20 -10.35 32.64 -0.99
N ALA A 21 -9.21 32.96 -0.38
CA ALA A 21 -7.90 32.51 -0.86
C ALA A 21 -7.77 30.98 -0.82
N GLY A 22 -8.21 30.34 0.28
CA GLY A 22 -8.23 28.88 0.39
C GLY A 22 -9.11 28.21 -0.66
N LEU A 23 -10.32 28.74 -0.90
CA LEU A 23 -11.23 28.23 -1.93
C LEU A 23 -10.64 28.38 -3.34
N TRP A 24 -9.92 29.47 -3.63
CA TRP A 24 -9.23 29.67 -4.91
C TRP A 24 -8.12 28.63 -5.15
N ALA A 25 -7.33 28.33 -4.12
CA ALA A 25 -6.27 27.33 -4.20
C ALA A 25 -6.83 25.92 -4.51
N VAL A 26 -7.91 25.53 -3.83
CA VAL A 26 -8.56 24.23 -4.05
C VAL A 26 -9.21 24.14 -5.44
N GLY A 27 -9.85 25.22 -5.90
CA GLY A 27 -10.44 25.28 -7.25
C GLY A 27 -9.40 25.16 -8.36
N GLY A 28 -8.21 25.75 -8.17
CA GLY A 28 -7.09 25.63 -9.11
C GLY A 28 -6.60 24.20 -9.26
N VAL A 29 -6.45 23.47 -8.14
CA VAL A 29 -6.05 22.06 -8.15
C VAL A 29 -7.14 21.19 -8.79
N GLY A 30 -8.42 21.44 -8.48
CA GLY A 30 -9.55 20.67 -9.03
C GLY A 30 -9.67 20.75 -10.56
N SER A 31 -9.37 21.90 -11.16
CA SER A 31 -9.47 22.09 -12.62
C SER A 31 -8.52 21.20 -13.43
N GLY A 32 -7.37 20.84 -12.86
CA GLY A 32 -6.40 19.92 -13.48
C GLY A 32 -6.81 18.46 -13.43
N ILE A 33 -7.61 18.06 -12.44
CA ILE A 33 -8.05 16.67 -12.25
C ILE A 33 -9.30 16.36 -13.10
N THR A 34 -10.17 17.34 -13.31
CA THR A 34 -11.42 17.15 -14.05
C THR A 34 -11.33 17.44 -15.55
N SER A 35 -10.32 18.21 -16.00
CA SER A 35 -10.25 18.65 -17.42
C SER A 35 -9.48 17.70 -18.34
N ALA A 36 -8.78 16.69 -17.81
CA ALA A 36 -8.01 15.75 -18.63
C ALA A 36 -8.08 14.35 -18.03
N GLY A 37 -9.30 13.82 -17.89
CA GLY A 37 -9.45 12.38 -17.69
C GLY A 37 -8.85 11.65 -18.91
N PRO A 38 -7.98 10.64 -18.72
CA PRO A 38 -7.59 9.75 -19.80
C PRO A 38 -8.88 9.20 -20.43
N ARG A 39 -9.14 9.53 -21.69
CA ARG A 39 -10.29 8.97 -22.41
C ARG A 39 -10.15 7.44 -22.35
N PRO A 40 -11.05 6.71 -21.67
CA PRO A 40 -10.95 5.27 -21.62
C PRO A 40 -11.05 4.75 -23.06
N LEU A 41 -10.10 3.90 -23.45
CA LEU A 41 -10.16 3.24 -24.74
C LEU A 41 -11.44 2.39 -24.80
N SER A 42 -12.15 2.44 -25.92
CA SER A 42 -13.29 1.56 -26.13
C SER A 42 -12.81 0.11 -26.25
N ALA A 43 -13.69 -0.86 -25.93
CA ALA A 43 -13.38 -2.28 -26.06
C ALA A 43 -12.86 -2.66 -27.47
N ALA A 44 -13.39 -2.00 -28.51
CA ALA A 44 -12.94 -2.18 -29.90
C ALA A 44 -11.53 -1.64 -30.15
N GLU A 45 -11.14 -0.51 -29.54
CA GLU A 45 -9.77 0.02 -29.63
C GLU A 45 -8.77 -0.86 -28.89
N VAL A 46 -9.17 -1.49 -27.78
CA VAL A 46 -8.35 -2.46 -27.05
C VAL A 46 -8.12 -3.72 -27.88
N ASP A 47 -9.17 -4.27 -28.49
CA ASP A 47 -9.08 -5.47 -29.32
C ASP A 47 -8.22 -5.26 -30.57
N ALA A 48 -8.35 -4.10 -31.23
CA ALA A 48 -7.51 -3.72 -32.37
C ALA A 48 -6.03 -3.59 -31.98
N ARG A 49 -5.73 -3.07 -30.79
CA ARG A 49 -4.36 -2.94 -30.26
C ARG A 49 -3.76 -4.29 -29.91
N LEU A 50 -4.54 -5.18 -29.30
CA LEU A 50 -4.14 -6.55 -28.96
C LEU A 50 -3.90 -7.38 -30.21
N SER A 51 -4.77 -7.25 -31.21
CA SER A 51 -4.65 -7.96 -32.50
C SER A 51 -3.46 -7.48 -33.34
N ALA A 52 -3.06 -6.22 -33.19
CA ALA A 52 -1.89 -5.65 -33.88
C ALA A 52 -0.57 -5.90 -33.13
N ALA A 53 -0.59 -6.48 -31.93
CA ALA A 53 0.62 -6.76 -31.16
C ALA A 53 1.39 -7.94 -31.76
N PRO A 54 2.71 -7.81 -32.01
CA PRO A 54 3.54 -8.93 -32.43
C PRO A 54 3.46 -10.07 -31.41
N ALA A 55 3.27 -11.30 -31.89
CA ALA A 55 3.32 -12.47 -31.02
C ALA A 55 4.69 -12.53 -30.30
N PRO A 56 4.73 -12.76 -28.98
CA PRO A 56 6.00 -12.92 -28.28
C PRO A 56 6.76 -14.09 -28.89
N ALA A 57 7.97 -13.84 -29.35
CA ALA A 57 8.88 -14.89 -29.76
C ALA A 57 9.11 -15.83 -28.57
N PRO A 58 9.22 -17.16 -28.77
CA PRO A 58 9.55 -18.07 -27.69
C PRO A 58 10.92 -17.70 -27.13
N VAL A 59 10.94 -17.12 -25.94
CA VAL A 59 12.14 -16.94 -25.14
C VAL A 59 12.44 -18.27 -24.46
N SER A 60 13.55 -18.92 -24.82
CA SER A 60 14.14 -19.96 -23.99
C SER A 60 14.63 -19.32 -22.70
N ALA A 61 13.75 -19.27 -21.70
CA ALA A 61 14.09 -18.84 -20.36
C ALA A 61 14.94 -19.92 -19.68
N ALA A 62 16.26 -19.85 -19.86
CA ALA A 62 17.21 -20.45 -18.94
C ALA A 62 17.33 -19.53 -17.70
N GLY A 63 16.21 -19.36 -16.97
CA GLY A 63 16.16 -18.73 -15.66
C GLY A 63 15.64 -19.77 -14.66
N PRO A 64 16.03 -19.71 -13.37
CA PRO A 64 15.43 -20.58 -12.37
C PRO A 64 13.92 -20.40 -12.43
N ALA A 65 13.19 -21.51 -12.58
CA ALA A 65 11.73 -21.50 -12.59
C ALA A 65 11.24 -20.74 -11.35
N PRO A 66 10.18 -19.92 -11.46
CA PRO A 66 9.64 -19.23 -10.29
C PRO A 66 9.24 -20.28 -9.26
N THR A 67 9.99 -20.32 -8.17
CA THR A 67 9.67 -21.14 -7.02
C THR A 67 8.29 -20.69 -6.54
N ALA A 68 7.33 -21.61 -6.52
CA ALA A 68 5.93 -21.28 -6.25
C ALA A 68 5.81 -20.49 -4.95
N ALA A 69 5.17 -19.32 -5.00
CA ALA A 69 4.90 -18.53 -3.81
C ALA A 69 3.94 -19.32 -2.90
N VAL A 70 4.27 -19.40 -1.61
CA VAL A 70 3.52 -20.19 -0.62
C VAL A 70 2.86 -19.26 0.38
N VAL A 71 1.60 -19.55 0.71
CA VAL A 71 0.88 -18.90 1.80
C VAL A 71 1.32 -19.53 3.12
N LEU A 72 1.91 -18.72 3.99
CA LEU A 72 2.33 -19.09 5.33
C LEU A 72 1.32 -18.51 6.34
N PRO A 73 0.66 -19.35 7.16
CA PRO A 73 -0.24 -18.87 8.18
C PRO A 73 0.55 -18.22 9.33
N ALA A 74 0.08 -17.06 9.79
CA ALA A 74 0.65 -16.28 10.87
C ALA A 74 -0.41 -16.01 11.94
N ALA A 75 -1.14 -17.05 12.34
CA ALA A 75 -2.22 -16.91 13.31
C ALA A 75 -1.68 -16.48 14.69
N PRO A 76 -2.40 -15.61 15.42
CA PRO A 76 -3.68 -14.97 15.06
C PRO A 76 -3.58 -13.80 14.07
N GLY A 77 -2.39 -13.26 13.81
CA GLY A 77 -2.15 -12.03 13.07
C GLY A 77 -2.53 -12.01 11.58
N GLY A 78 -2.58 -13.16 10.89
CA GLY A 78 -3.04 -13.24 9.50
C GLY A 78 -2.28 -14.26 8.66
N SER A 79 -1.81 -13.85 7.48
CA SER A 79 -0.99 -14.69 6.59
C SER A 79 0.02 -13.87 5.78
N VAL A 80 1.09 -14.54 5.35
CA VAL A 80 2.15 -13.96 4.52
C VAL A 80 2.40 -14.87 3.33
N VAL A 81 2.49 -14.30 2.13
CA VAL A 81 2.86 -15.05 0.91
C VAL A 81 4.33 -14.81 0.61
N VAL A 82 5.11 -15.89 0.51
CA VAL A 82 6.58 -15.82 0.39
C VAL A 82 7.06 -16.69 -0.77
N ALA A 83 8.10 -16.23 -1.47
CA ALA A 83 8.83 -17.00 -2.49
C ALA A 83 10.31 -17.20 -2.08
N CYS A 84 10.95 -18.24 -2.62
CA CYS A 84 12.39 -18.58 -2.48
C CYS A 84 13.06 -18.50 -3.86
N PRO A 85 14.41 -18.54 -4.04
CA PRO A 85 15.48 -19.01 -3.14
C PRO A 85 15.93 -18.05 -2.05
N GLY A 86 15.72 -16.74 -2.19
CA GLY A 86 15.80 -15.79 -1.07
C GLY A 86 14.39 -15.52 -0.57
N PRO A 87 14.12 -15.46 0.74
CA PRO A 87 12.78 -15.18 1.24
C PRO A 87 12.33 -13.81 0.72
N GLN A 88 11.36 -13.81 -0.20
CA GLN A 88 10.76 -12.61 -0.75
C GLN A 88 9.29 -12.55 -0.37
N ILE A 89 8.91 -11.51 0.36
CA ILE A 89 7.51 -11.24 0.70
C ILE A 89 6.80 -10.77 -0.57
N VAL A 90 5.85 -11.57 -1.04
CA VAL A 90 5.00 -11.25 -2.19
C VAL A 90 3.76 -10.47 -1.76
N SER A 91 3.18 -10.84 -0.61
CA SER A 91 2.00 -10.19 -0.06
C SER A 91 1.86 -10.46 1.44
N ILE A 92 1.24 -9.53 2.16
CA ILE A 92 0.88 -9.66 3.57
C ILE A 92 -0.63 -9.40 3.68
N SER A 93 -1.34 -10.27 4.39
CA SER A 93 -2.79 -10.16 4.62
C SER A 93 -3.08 -10.25 6.12
N PRO A 94 -3.18 -9.10 6.82
CA PRO A 94 -3.53 -9.07 8.23
C PRO A 94 -4.93 -9.63 8.48
N ALA A 95 -5.11 -10.27 9.64
CA ALA A 95 -6.42 -10.59 10.16
C ALA A 95 -7.16 -9.32 10.63
N GLN A 96 -8.47 -9.42 10.84
CA GLN A 96 -9.25 -8.28 11.33
C GLN A 96 -8.79 -7.86 12.72
N GLY A 97 -8.59 -6.55 12.91
CA GLY A 97 -8.08 -5.99 14.16
C GLY A 97 -6.57 -6.09 14.33
N TRP A 98 -5.83 -6.39 13.25
CA TRP A 98 -4.37 -6.44 13.23
C TRP A 98 -3.80 -5.51 12.16
N GLU A 99 -2.69 -4.86 12.47
CA GLU A 99 -1.88 -4.08 11.54
C GLU A 99 -0.58 -4.82 11.28
N ALA A 100 -0.11 -4.83 10.02
CA ALA A 100 1.15 -5.49 9.68
C ALA A 100 2.25 -4.50 9.34
N LYS A 101 3.45 -4.78 9.83
CA LYS A 101 4.71 -4.12 9.47
C LYS A 101 5.69 -5.15 8.94
N ASN A 102 6.49 -4.75 7.96
CA ASN A 102 7.59 -5.57 7.47
C ASN A 102 8.92 -4.86 7.68
N GLU A 103 9.92 -5.65 8.03
CA GLU A 103 11.25 -5.18 8.36
C GLU A 103 12.28 -6.07 7.67
N GLN A 104 13.38 -5.47 7.23
CA GLN A 104 14.50 -6.20 6.65
C GLN A 104 15.62 -6.24 7.68
N GLU A 105 15.92 -7.42 8.21
CA GLU A 105 17.05 -7.64 9.10
C GLU A 105 18.15 -8.47 8.41
N ASP A 106 19.33 -8.51 9.02
CA ASP A 106 20.46 -9.33 8.56
C ASP A 106 20.14 -10.84 8.52
N SER A 107 19.21 -11.29 9.37
CA SER A 107 18.77 -12.69 9.46
C SER A 107 17.71 -13.08 8.42
N GLY A 108 17.16 -12.10 7.70
CA GLY A 108 16.06 -12.29 6.75
C GLY A 108 14.94 -11.25 6.92
N PRO A 109 13.92 -11.27 6.05
CA PRO A 109 12.75 -10.42 6.22
C PRO A 109 11.88 -10.93 7.37
N ARG A 110 11.38 -9.99 8.16
CA ARG A 110 10.46 -10.23 9.27
C ARG A 110 9.13 -9.52 9.00
N VAL A 111 8.04 -10.12 9.46
CA VAL A 111 6.72 -9.50 9.50
C VAL A 111 6.21 -9.50 10.93
N SER A 112 5.78 -8.35 11.41
CA SER A 112 5.11 -8.19 12.70
C SER A 112 3.65 -7.85 12.46
N PHE A 113 2.75 -8.52 13.18
CA PHE A 113 1.34 -8.17 13.25
C PHE A 113 1.04 -7.65 14.66
N GLU A 114 0.67 -6.38 14.76
CA GLU A 114 0.30 -5.71 16.01
C GLU A 114 -1.22 -5.68 16.16
N SER A 115 -1.72 -5.97 17.36
CA SER A 115 -3.16 -5.89 17.64
C SER A 115 -3.59 -4.43 17.78
N THR A 116 -4.68 -4.07 17.10
CA THR A 116 -5.28 -2.72 17.17
C THR A 116 -6.09 -2.48 18.44
N THR A 117 -6.37 -3.53 19.20
CA THR A 117 -7.22 -3.50 20.41
C THR A 117 -6.44 -3.72 21.70
N ASP A 118 -5.21 -4.22 21.59
CA ASP A 118 -4.36 -4.64 22.71
C ASP A 118 -2.92 -4.40 22.26
N ASP A 119 -2.30 -3.33 22.75
CA ASP A 119 -0.99 -2.86 22.31
C ASP A 119 0.18 -3.73 22.80
N ASP A 120 -0.06 -4.57 23.80
CA ASP A 120 0.93 -5.52 24.32
C ASP A 120 1.01 -6.78 23.44
N LEU A 121 0.01 -7.05 22.60
CA LEU A 121 -0.08 -8.27 21.80
C LEU A 121 0.51 -8.11 20.38
N GLU A 122 1.63 -8.78 20.12
CA GLU A 122 2.30 -8.84 18.82
C GLU A 122 2.46 -10.29 18.32
N VAL A 123 2.28 -10.52 17.02
CA VAL A 123 2.66 -11.77 16.35
C VAL A 123 3.84 -11.50 15.43
N ARG A 124 5.00 -12.06 15.78
CA ARG A 124 6.24 -11.94 15.01
C ARG A 124 6.43 -13.17 14.12
N VAL A 125 6.78 -12.92 12.86
CA VAL A 125 6.98 -13.95 11.83
C VAL A 125 8.35 -13.80 11.21
N ASP A 126 9.24 -14.75 11.51
CA ASP A 126 10.58 -14.84 10.91
C ASP A 126 10.55 -15.75 9.69
N LEU A 127 10.95 -15.20 8.54
CA LEU A 127 10.87 -15.90 7.25
C LEU A 127 12.23 -16.40 6.80
N HIS A 128 12.28 -17.66 6.38
CA HIS A 128 13.48 -18.30 5.86
C HIS A 128 13.12 -19.22 4.68
N CYS A 129 14.14 -19.64 3.93
CA CYS A 129 14.01 -20.62 2.86
C CYS A 129 14.78 -21.88 3.26
N ASP A 130 14.07 -23.01 3.33
CA ASP A 130 14.69 -24.34 3.37
C ASP A 130 14.77 -24.88 1.94
N GLY A 131 15.92 -24.65 1.31
CA GLY A 131 16.12 -24.87 -0.13
C GLY A 131 15.16 -24.02 -0.96
N ALA A 132 14.22 -24.69 -1.64
CA ALA A 132 13.20 -24.06 -2.48
C ALA A 132 11.87 -23.81 -1.75
N ARG A 133 11.78 -24.12 -0.45
CA ARG A 133 10.53 -24.02 0.32
C ARG A 133 10.57 -22.84 1.28
N PRO A 134 9.61 -21.90 1.18
CA PRO A 134 9.41 -20.88 2.21
C PRO A 134 8.97 -21.53 3.52
N VAL A 135 9.58 -21.09 4.62
CA VAL A 135 9.25 -21.52 5.98
C VAL A 135 9.14 -20.29 6.88
N ALA A 136 8.17 -20.32 7.79
CA ALA A 136 7.91 -19.26 8.76
C ALA A 136 8.06 -19.82 10.17
N GLN A 137 8.74 -19.06 11.03
CA GLN A 137 8.69 -19.26 12.47
C GLN A 137 7.80 -18.17 13.07
N VAL A 138 6.68 -18.58 13.65
CA VAL A 138 5.68 -17.68 14.24
C VAL A 138 5.84 -17.68 15.76
N ARG A 139 5.93 -16.49 16.35
CA ARG A 139 5.92 -16.26 17.79
C ARG A 139 4.83 -15.27 18.14
N VAL A 140 4.10 -15.57 19.21
CA VAL A 140 3.15 -14.64 19.82
C VAL A 140 3.85 -14.06 21.05
N GLU A 141 3.93 -12.75 21.11
CA GLU A 141 4.56 -11.98 22.18
C GLU A 141 3.49 -11.16 22.89
N THR A 142 3.68 -11.00 24.21
CA THR A 142 2.83 -10.20 25.08
C THR A 142 3.78 -9.55 26.09
N ASP A 143 3.83 -8.21 26.12
CA ASP A 143 4.65 -7.45 27.09
C ASP A 143 4.01 -7.45 28.50
#